data_AF-A0AAC9BB74-F1
#
_entry.id   AF-A0AAC9BB74-F1
#
_cell.length_a   1.000
_cell.length_b   1.000
_cell.length_c   1.000
_cell.angle_alpha   90.00
_cell.angle_beta   90.00
_cell.angle_gamma   90.00
#
_symmetry.space_group_name_H-M   'P 1'
#
loop_
_entity.id
_entity.type
_entity.pdbx_description
1 polymer ?
#
loop_
_entity_poly.entity_id
_entity_poly.type
_entity_poly.pdbx_seq_one_letter_code
_entity_poly.pdbx_strand_id
1 'polypeptide(L)'
;MTNSIEMALRLFSPKGALHEPAAGRQFNALGRDEFIGALQVAAKNNPQGLQFLMADHLSDEGAIQGLLAHFCTTLGSSDAGGMAMAILLRRPLPEQLDQLVLSHPHYDKERRRAAVVMEKAKRAHRGGNDHEYQRLLAERNEILQLARDHCVAEMMQSGRCPHCKGTGIRPRKGDECPKCHGTGRVVPHVELVSRRFGQEMRRCVEQLVDGVIHQASDLSKIMDRQVREMRAA
;
A
#
# COMPACT_ATOMS: atom_id res chain seq x y z
N MET A 1 2.71 -0.36 14.54
CA MET A 1 3.97 -1.11 14.37
C MET A 1 4.80 -0.93 15.64
N THR A 2 5.39 -2.02 16.16
CA THR A 2 6.20 -1.98 17.38
C THR A 2 7.67 -1.68 17.02
N ASN A 3 8.43 -1.13 17.97
CA ASN A 3 9.84 -0.78 17.75
C ASN A 3 10.67 -2.03 17.36
N SER A 4 10.40 -3.18 17.98
CA SER A 4 11.14 -4.42 17.70
C SER A 4 10.97 -4.88 16.25
N ILE A 5 9.74 -4.88 15.73
CA ILE A 5 9.49 -5.22 14.32
C ILE A 5 10.16 -4.21 13.40
N GLU A 6 10.03 -2.92 13.70
CA GLU A 6 10.65 -1.90 12.86
C GLU A 6 12.16 -2.09 12.79
N MET A 7 12.81 -2.40 13.92
CA MET A 7 14.23 -2.73 13.97
C MET A 7 14.55 -3.97 13.13
N ALA A 8 13.79 -5.07 13.25
CA ALA A 8 14.05 -6.26 12.45
C ALA A 8 13.81 -6.04 10.95
N LEU A 9 12.73 -5.37 10.55
CA LEU A 9 12.45 -5.06 9.15
C LEU A 9 13.54 -4.17 8.52
N ARG A 10 14.12 -3.24 9.31
CA ARG A 10 15.26 -2.45 8.87
C ARG A 10 16.48 -3.31 8.53
N LEU A 11 16.71 -4.45 9.20
CA LEU A 11 17.83 -5.35 8.92
C LEU A 11 17.76 -5.99 7.52
N PHE A 12 16.55 -6.08 6.95
CA PHE A 12 16.30 -6.56 5.58
C PHE A 12 16.36 -5.44 4.53
N SER A 13 16.43 -4.18 4.95
CA SER A 13 16.63 -3.05 4.02
C SER A 13 18.12 -2.89 3.66
N PRO A 14 18.46 -2.56 2.40
CA PRO A 14 19.85 -2.35 1.97
C PRO A 14 20.62 -1.32 2.83
N LYS A 15 19.91 -0.31 3.36
CA LYS A 15 20.51 0.72 4.23
C LYS A 15 20.68 0.27 5.67
N GLY A 16 19.87 -0.67 6.16
CA GLY A 16 19.96 -1.19 7.52
C GLY A 16 20.98 -2.33 7.66
N ALA A 17 21.31 -3.02 6.58
CA ALA A 17 22.41 -3.99 6.55
C ALA A 17 23.79 -3.37 6.84
N LEU A 18 23.93 -2.04 6.63
CA LEU A 18 25.14 -1.26 6.94
C LEU A 18 25.15 -0.70 8.37
N HIS A 19 24.05 -0.83 9.11
CA HIS A 19 23.93 -0.33 10.48
C HIS A 19 24.13 -1.49 11.46
N GLU A 20 25.38 -1.71 11.87
CA GLU A 20 25.64 -2.39 13.13
C GLU A 20 25.02 -1.54 14.26
N PRO A 21 24.10 -2.09 15.09
CA PRO A 21 23.72 -1.41 16.32
C PRO A 21 25.01 -1.24 17.13
N ALA A 22 25.40 0.02 17.32
CA ALA A 22 26.67 0.44 17.89
C ALA A 22 27.26 -0.57 18.88
N ALA A 23 28.34 -1.24 18.45
CA ALA A 23 29.32 -1.86 19.33
C ALA A 23 29.99 -0.75 20.15
N GLY A 24 29.29 -0.23 21.15
CA GLY A 24 29.72 0.94 21.89
C GLY A 24 28.71 1.43 22.93
N ARG A 25 28.83 0.91 24.16
CA ARG A 25 28.33 1.49 25.43
C ARG A 25 26.82 1.38 25.75
N GLN A 26 26.17 0.24 25.47
CA GLN A 26 24.92 -0.10 26.18
C GLN A 26 24.99 -1.54 26.69
N PHE A 27 24.88 -1.70 28.01
CA PHE A 27 25.10 -2.97 28.71
C PHE A 27 24.09 -4.08 28.33
N ASN A 28 23.02 -3.77 27.58
CA ASN A 28 21.98 -4.71 27.12
C ASN A 28 21.61 -4.50 25.62
N ALA A 29 22.58 -4.12 24.77
CA ALA A 29 22.31 -3.90 23.34
C ALA A 29 22.17 -5.25 22.59
N LEU A 30 20.99 -5.51 22.03
CA LEU A 30 20.76 -6.66 21.15
C LEU A 30 21.36 -6.39 19.76
N GLY A 31 22.06 -7.39 19.22
CA GLY A 31 22.61 -7.37 17.87
C GLY A 31 21.62 -7.84 16.81
N ARG A 32 22.13 -7.94 15.58
CA ARG A 32 21.37 -8.36 14.39
C ARG A 32 20.77 -9.76 14.55
N ASP A 33 21.57 -10.70 15.04
CA ASP A 33 21.21 -12.11 15.09
C ASP A 33 20.13 -12.38 16.13
N GLU A 34 20.13 -11.64 17.24
CA GLU A 34 19.08 -11.72 18.27
C GLU A 34 17.73 -11.23 17.72
N PHE A 35 17.71 -10.13 16.96
CA PHE A 35 16.48 -9.64 16.32
C PHE A 35 15.97 -10.60 15.24
N ILE A 36 16.87 -11.17 14.42
CA ILE A 36 16.51 -12.16 13.41
C ILE A 36 15.97 -13.43 14.07
N GLY A 37 16.65 -13.92 15.11
CA GLY A 37 16.22 -15.10 15.87
C GLY A 37 14.84 -14.90 16.50
N ALA A 38 14.61 -13.76 17.16
CA ALA A 38 13.30 -13.44 17.73
C ALA A 38 12.19 -13.36 16.65
N LEU A 39 12.51 -12.74 15.51
CA LEU A 39 11.57 -12.69 14.39
C LEU A 39 11.24 -14.09 13.85
N GLN A 40 12.23 -14.95 13.68
CA GLN A 40 12.05 -16.32 13.18
C GLN A 40 11.21 -17.17 14.14
N VAL A 41 11.44 -17.06 15.45
CA VAL A 41 10.62 -17.79 16.44
C VAL A 41 9.17 -17.31 16.41
N ALA A 42 8.95 -15.99 16.35
CA ALA A 42 7.61 -15.42 16.23
C ALA A 42 6.90 -15.82 14.92
N ALA A 43 7.65 -15.90 13.83
CA ALA A 43 7.15 -16.24 12.50
C ALA A 43 6.79 -17.73 12.33
N LYS A 44 7.39 -18.64 13.11
CA LYS A 44 7.14 -20.09 13.01
C LYS A 44 5.65 -20.45 13.06
N ASN A 45 4.88 -19.77 13.91
CA ASN A 45 3.44 -19.97 14.05
C ASN A 45 2.60 -18.91 13.32
N ASN A 46 3.25 -17.92 12.71
CA ASN A 46 2.61 -16.77 12.06
C ASN A 46 3.23 -16.47 10.67
N PRO A 47 3.33 -17.46 9.77
CA PRO A 47 4.07 -17.29 8.52
C PRO A 47 3.43 -16.27 7.57
N GLN A 48 2.09 -16.24 7.45
CA GLN A 48 1.41 -15.24 6.63
C GLN A 48 1.53 -13.83 7.24
N GLY A 49 1.53 -13.73 8.57
CA GLY A 49 1.78 -12.48 9.28
C GLY A 49 3.15 -11.88 8.93
N LEU A 50 4.20 -12.71 8.90
CA LEU A 50 5.54 -12.27 8.47
C LEU A 50 5.52 -11.82 7.00
N GLN A 51 4.95 -12.63 6.10
CA GLN A 51 4.86 -12.27 4.68
C GLN A 51 4.13 -10.94 4.48
N PHE A 52 3.06 -10.69 5.25
CA PHE A 52 2.34 -9.42 5.19
C PHE A 52 3.22 -8.24 5.59
N LEU A 53 3.97 -8.35 6.69
CA LEU A 53 4.90 -7.30 7.13
C LEU A 53 6.00 -7.04 6.09
N MET A 54 6.54 -8.09 5.47
CA MET A 54 7.53 -7.95 4.40
C MET A 54 6.93 -7.31 3.14
N ALA A 55 5.72 -7.72 2.74
CA ALA A 55 5.03 -7.16 1.59
C ALA A 55 4.64 -5.68 1.79
N ASP A 56 4.06 -5.31 2.94
CA ASP A 56 3.57 -3.95 3.20
C ASP A 56 4.71 -2.94 3.45
N HIS A 57 5.82 -3.38 4.05
CA HIS A 57 6.90 -2.47 4.47
C HIS A 57 8.15 -2.50 3.59
N LEU A 58 8.45 -3.65 2.98
CA LEU A 58 9.65 -3.83 2.15
C LEU A 58 9.33 -4.01 0.68
N SER A 59 8.04 -4.13 0.31
CA SER A 59 7.62 -4.49 -1.05
C SER A 59 8.30 -5.77 -1.54
N ASP A 60 8.51 -6.73 -0.62
CA ASP A 60 9.17 -7.99 -0.92
C ASP A 60 8.34 -8.82 -1.90
N GLU A 61 8.88 -9.05 -3.11
CA GLU A 61 8.15 -9.72 -4.19
C GLU A 61 7.81 -11.17 -3.85
N GLY A 62 8.71 -11.88 -3.15
CA GLY A 62 8.49 -13.26 -2.72
C GLY A 62 7.34 -13.37 -1.72
N ALA A 63 7.28 -12.46 -0.76
CA ALA A 63 6.20 -12.38 0.21
C ALA A 63 4.86 -12.00 -0.44
N ILE A 64 4.87 -11.06 -1.39
CA ILE A 64 3.69 -10.70 -2.18
C ILE A 64 3.17 -11.91 -2.97
N GLN A 65 4.05 -12.63 -3.66
CA GLN A 65 3.68 -13.83 -4.42
C GLN A 65 3.17 -14.96 -3.51
N GLY A 66 3.83 -15.18 -2.37
CA GLY A 66 3.43 -16.20 -1.40
C GLY A 66 2.05 -15.94 -0.80
N LEU A 67 1.77 -14.69 -0.41
CA LEU A 67 0.43 -14.30 0.06
C LEU A 67 -0.62 -14.40 -1.04
N LEU A 68 -0.29 -14.02 -2.28
CA LEU A 68 -1.24 -14.13 -3.39
C LEU A 68 -1.59 -15.60 -3.65
N ALA A 69 -0.59 -16.47 -3.70
CA ALA A 69 -0.79 -17.90 -3.86
C ALA A 69 -1.65 -18.47 -2.72
N HIS A 70 -1.39 -18.09 -1.47
CA HIS A 70 -2.20 -18.47 -0.33
C HIS A 70 -3.68 -18.07 -0.51
N PHE A 71 -3.95 -16.80 -0.82
CA PHE A 71 -5.32 -16.34 -1.04
C PHE A 71 -6.00 -17.07 -2.21
N CYS A 72 -5.33 -17.20 -3.35
CA CYS A 72 -5.88 -17.86 -4.53
C CYS A 72 -6.21 -19.33 -4.26
N THR A 73 -5.32 -20.06 -3.58
CA THR A 73 -5.56 -21.48 -3.24
C THR A 73 -6.68 -21.64 -2.24
N THR A 74 -6.74 -20.83 -1.18
CA THR A 74 -7.76 -20.97 -0.13
C THR A 74 -9.14 -20.53 -0.60
N LEU A 75 -9.23 -19.52 -1.46
CA LEU A 75 -10.50 -19.02 -2.01
C LEU A 75 -10.95 -19.77 -3.28
N GLY A 76 -10.07 -20.57 -3.89
CA GLY A 76 -10.35 -21.28 -5.14
C GLY A 76 -10.56 -20.37 -6.35
N SER A 77 -10.14 -19.10 -6.26
CA SER A 77 -10.34 -18.10 -7.32
C SER A 77 -9.18 -17.10 -7.33
N SER A 78 -8.54 -16.97 -8.50
CA SER A 78 -7.46 -16.01 -8.71
C SER A 78 -7.94 -14.57 -8.54
N ASP A 79 -9.14 -14.25 -9.04
CA ASP A 79 -9.70 -12.91 -8.96
C ASP A 79 -10.06 -12.54 -7.52
N ALA A 80 -10.71 -13.46 -6.78
CA ALA A 80 -11.02 -13.24 -5.37
C ALA A 80 -9.73 -13.12 -4.53
N GLY A 81 -8.70 -13.91 -4.85
CA GLY A 81 -7.39 -13.81 -4.20
C GLY A 81 -6.70 -12.48 -4.46
N GLY A 82 -6.76 -11.98 -5.69
CA GLY A 82 -6.26 -10.64 -6.03
C GLY A 82 -6.99 -9.53 -5.28
N MET A 83 -8.31 -9.63 -5.13
CA MET A 83 -9.10 -8.68 -4.33
C MET A 83 -8.73 -8.75 -2.83
N ALA A 84 -8.58 -9.96 -2.27
CA ALA A 84 -8.14 -10.15 -0.89
C ALA A 84 -6.75 -9.54 -0.64
N MET A 85 -5.81 -9.75 -1.55
CA MET A 85 -4.49 -9.12 -1.52
C MET A 85 -4.58 -7.58 -1.52
N ALA A 86 -5.39 -7.00 -2.41
CA ALA A 86 -5.58 -5.56 -2.47
C ALA A 86 -6.19 -5.01 -1.17
N ILE A 87 -7.15 -5.73 -0.59
CA ILE A 87 -7.77 -5.37 0.70
C ILE A 87 -6.73 -5.41 1.82
N LEU A 88 -5.96 -6.49 1.92
CA LEU A 88 -4.92 -6.68 2.94
C LEU A 88 -3.87 -5.56 2.88
N LEU A 89 -3.33 -5.28 1.69
CA LEU A 89 -2.29 -4.26 1.48
C LEU A 89 -2.84 -2.83 1.37
N ARG A 90 -4.14 -2.63 1.62
CA ARG A 90 -4.81 -1.33 1.51
C ARG A 90 -4.54 -0.65 0.16
N ARG A 91 -4.63 -1.42 -0.92
CA ARG A 91 -4.49 -0.98 -2.30
C ARG A 91 -5.85 -0.87 -2.97
N PRO A 92 -6.03 0.08 -3.90
CA PRO A 92 -7.30 0.25 -4.59
C PRO A 92 -7.66 -0.97 -5.43
N LEU A 93 -8.94 -1.31 -5.48
CA LEU A 93 -9.47 -2.23 -6.48
C LEU A 93 -9.55 -1.52 -7.85
N PRO A 94 -9.47 -2.24 -8.99
CA PRO A 94 -9.45 -1.63 -10.32
C PRO A 94 -10.64 -0.69 -10.57
N GLU A 95 -11.82 -1.03 -10.07
CA GLU A 95 -13.07 -0.26 -10.25
C GLU A 95 -13.07 1.04 -9.43
N GLN A 96 -12.19 1.15 -8.43
CA GLN A 96 -12.04 2.35 -7.59
C GLN A 96 -11.01 3.33 -8.16
N LEU A 97 -10.11 2.87 -9.05
CA LEU A 97 -8.97 3.66 -9.51
C LEU A 97 -9.40 4.99 -10.15
N ASP A 98 -10.41 4.96 -11.02
CA ASP A 98 -10.91 6.17 -11.69
C ASP A 98 -11.28 7.28 -10.69
N GLN A 99 -12.03 6.91 -9.65
CA GLN A 99 -12.50 7.86 -8.64
C GLN A 99 -11.37 8.35 -7.73
N LEU A 100 -10.43 7.45 -7.40
CA LEU A 100 -9.31 7.77 -6.51
C LEU A 100 -8.26 8.65 -7.17
N VAL A 101 -7.98 8.43 -8.46
CA VAL A 101 -7.06 9.28 -9.25
C VAL A 101 -7.53 10.74 -9.23
N LEU A 102 -8.83 10.99 -9.38
CA LEU A 102 -9.38 12.35 -9.33
C LEU A 102 -9.17 13.06 -7.98
N SER A 103 -8.96 12.29 -6.90
CA SER A 103 -8.69 12.83 -5.57
C SER A 103 -7.21 13.10 -5.31
N HIS A 104 -6.33 12.77 -6.26
CA HIS A 104 -4.88 12.91 -6.10
C HIS A 104 -4.39 14.33 -6.47
N PRO A 105 -3.64 15.03 -5.58
CA PRO A 105 -3.18 16.39 -5.85
C PRO A 105 -2.31 16.54 -7.10
N HIS A 106 -1.50 15.53 -7.44
CA HIS A 106 -0.71 15.56 -8.67
C HIS A 106 -1.62 15.48 -9.90
N TYR A 107 -2.64 14.61 -9.89
CA TYR A 107 -3.59 14.53 -10.99
C TYR A 107 -4.38 15.84 -11.15
N ASP A 108 -4.83 16.45 -10.05
CA ASP A 108 -5.55 17.73 -10.13
C ASP A 108 -4.66 18.85 -10.72
N LYS A 109 -3.37 18.87 -10.38
CA LYS A 109 -2.40 19.80 -10.99
C LYS A 109 -2.28 19.58 -12.50
N GLU A 110 -2.02 18.35 -12.94
CA GLU A 110 -1.86 18.04 -14.36
C GLU A 110 -3.17 18.20 -15.15
N ARG A 111 -4.32 17.93 -14.52
CA ARG A 111 -5.65 18.19 -15.09
C ARG A 111 -5.85 19.66 -15.39
N ARG A 112 -5.44 20.57 -14.48
CA ARG A 112 -5.51 22.02 -14.71
C ARG A 112 -4.60 22.44 -15.87
N ARG A 113 -3.41 21.85 -15.98
CA ARG A 113 -2.50 22.07 -17.11
C ARG A 113 -3.10 21.59 -18.43
N ALA A 114 -3.65 20.38 -18.45
CA ALA A 114 -4.34 19.80 -19.60
C ALA A 114 -5.55 20.64 -20.04
N ALA A 115 -6.25 21.29 -19.12
CA ALA A 115 -7.34 22.21 -19.45
C ALA A 115 -6.87 23.43 -20.23
N VAL A 116 -5.68 23.99 -19.91
CA VAL A 116 -5.09 25.10 -20.68
C VAL A 116 -4.75 24.65 -22.11
N VAL A 117 -4.20 23.46 -22.29
CA VAL A 117 -3.93 22.87 -23.61
C VAL A 117 -5.24 22.69 -24.39
N MET A 118 -6.29 22.19 -23.73
CA MET A 118 -7.60 22.03 -24.34
C MET A 118 -8.20 23.37 -24.81
N GLU A 119 -8.05 24.44 -24.04
CA GLU A 119 -8.52 25.77 -24.45
C GLU A 119 -7.76 26.31 -25.67
N LYS A 120 -6.46 25.99 -25.81
CA LYS A 120 -5.70 26.28 -27.04
C LYS A 120 -6.23 25.45 -28.22
N ALA A 121 -6.50 24.16 -28.01
CA ALA A 121 -7.05 23.28 -29.04
C ALA A 121 -8.39 23.82 -29.56
N LYS A 122 -9.30 24.21 -28.67
CA LYS A 122 -10.59 24.81 -29.04
C LYS A 122 -10.45 26.12 -29.82
N ARG A 123 -9.40 26.91 -29.57
CA ARG A 123 -9.13 28.14 -30.36
C ARG A 123 -8.63 27.79 -31.76
N ALA A 124 -7.73 26.81 -31.88
CA ALA A 124 -7.24 26.33 -33.18
C ALA A 124 -8.38 25.79 -34.04
N HIS A 125 -9.29 25.00 -33.46
CA HIS A 125 -10.46 24.47 -34.17
C HIS A 125 -11.43 25.58 -34.62
N ARG A 126 -11.72 26.57 -33.75
CA ARG A 126 -12.51 27.75 -34.14
C ARG A 126 -11.87 28.57 -35.26
N GLY A 127 -10.55 28.54 -35.38
CA GLY A 127 -9.79 29.16 -36.46
C GLY A 127 -9.64 28.29 -37.71
N GLY A 128 -10.28 27.12 -37.78
CA GLY A 128 -10.20 26.18 -38.91
C GLY A 128 -8.89 25.41 -39.03
N ASN A 129 -8.03 25.44 -38.01
CA ASN A 129 -6.77 24.69 -38.02
C ASN A 129 -6.96 23.33 -37.32
N ASP A 130 -7.53 22.38 -38.06
CA ASP A 130 -7.83 21.04 -37.53
C ASP A 130 -6.57 20.21 -37.24
N HIS A 131 -5.48 20.41 -37.99
CA HIS A 131 -4.20 19.74 -37.71
C HIS A 131 -3.66 20.15 -36.33
N GLU A 132 -3.65 21.45 -36.03
CA GLU A 132 -3.23 21.96 -34.73
C GLU A 132 -4.19 21.54 -33.61
N TYR A 133 -5.49 21.48 -33.88
CA TYR A 133 -6.47 20.94 -32.94
C TYR A 133 -6.14 19.49 -32.56
N GLN A 134 -5.89 18.61 -33.54
CA GLN A 134 -5.56 17.21 -33.29
C GLN A 134 -4.24 17.07 -32.51
N ARG A 135 -3.22 17.86 -32.85
CA ARG A 135 -1.94 17.88 -32.14
C ARG A 135 -2.10 18.25 -30.66
N LEU A 136 -2.84 19.32 -30.37
CA LEU A 136 -3.10 19.77 -29.00
C LEU A 136 -4.03 18.83 -28.23
N LEU A 137 -4.98 18.18 -28.91
CA LEU A 137 -5.84 17.16 -28.31
C LEU A 137 -5.03 15.93 -27.90
N ALA A 138 -4.09 15.50 -28.73
CA ALA A 138 -3.16 14.42 -28.41
C ALA A 138 -2.27 14.78 -27.21
N GLU A 139 -1.67 15.97 -27.20
CA GLU A 139 -0.87 16.47 -26.07
C GLU A 139 -1.69 16.49 -24.76
N ARG A 140 -2.93 16.99 -24.82
CA ARG A 140 -3.85 16.99 -23.67
C ARG A 140 -4.09 15.58 -23.13
N ASN A 141 -4.33 14.61 -24.01
CA ASN A 141 -4.61 13.23 -23.62
C ASN A 141 -3.37 12.56 -23.03
N GLU A 142 -2.19 12.80 -23.60
CA GLU A 142 -0.92 12.31 -23.08
C GLU A 142 -0.64 12.85 -21.67
N ILE A 143 -0.84 14.15 -21.42
CA ILE A 143 -0.68 14.75 -20.08
C ILE A 143 -1.56 14.04 -19.05
N LEU A 144 -2.84 13.80 -19.38
CA LEU A 144 -3.76 13.14 -18.47
C LEU A 144 -3.45 11.67 -18.26
N GLN A 145 -3.01 10.97 -19.31
CA GLN A 145 -2.65 9.56 -19.23
C GLN A 145 -1.40 9.36 -18.35
N LEU A 146 -0.34 10.13 -18.59
CA LEU A 146 0.87 10.10 -17.77
C LEU A 146 0.57 10.43 -16.30
N ALA A 147 -0.27 11.45 -16.06
CA ALA A 147 -0.68 11.81 -14.71
C ALA A 147 -1.48 10.70 -14.03
N ARG A 148 -2.39 10.03 -14.77
CA ARG A 148 -3.16 8.88 -14.28
C ARG A 148 -2.22 7.74 -13.91
N ASP A 149 -1.32 7.35 -14.81
CA ASP A 149 -0.42 6.22 -14.62
C ASP A 149 0.51 6.43 -13.43
N HIS A 150 1.04 7.65 -13.27
CA HIS A 150 1.80 8.02 -12.07
C HIS A 150 0.98 7.84 -10.78
N CYS A 151 -0.25 8.35 -10.76
CA CYS A 151 -1.10 8.27 -9.56
C CYS A 151 -1.50 6.82 -9.23
N VAL A 152 -1.81 6.02 -10.25
CA VAL A 152 -2.13 4.60 -10.08
C VAL A 152 -0.92 3.85 -9.54
N ALA A 153 0.26 4.04 -10.13
CA ALA A 153 1.50 3.41 -9.67
C ALA A 153 1.81 3.76 -8.21
N GLU A 154 1.72 5.04 -7.84
CA GLU A 154 1.96 5.49 -6.45
C GLU A 154 0.99 4.85 -5.45
N MET A 155 -0.31 4.78 -5.78
CA MET A 155 -1.32 4.15 -4.93
C MET A 155 -1.15 2.64 -4.83
N MET A 156 -0.86 1.96 -5.95
CA MET A 156 -0.64 0.51 -5.98
C MET A 156 0.63 0.11 -5.25
N GLN A 157 1.67 0.95 -5.27
CA GLN A 157 2.90 0.68 -4.54
C GLN A 157 2.72 0.92 -3.04
N SER A 158 2.17 2.05 -2.65
CA SER A 158 2.21 2.52 -1.26
C SER A 158 0.94 2.29 -0.43
N GLY A 159 -0.19 2.00 -1.08
CA GLY A 159 -1.50 1.92 -0.43
C GLY A 159 -1.93 3.24 0.26
N ARG A 160 -1.23 4.35 0.03
CA ARG A 160 -1.51 5.63 0.69
C ARG A 160 -2.75 6.27 0.09
N CYS A 161 -3.56 6.88 0.94
CA CYS A 161 -4.72 7.64 0.53
C CYS A 161 -4.27 8.79 -0.40
N PRO A 162 -4.81 8.89 -1.64
CA PRO A 162 -4.38 9.89 -2.60
C PRO A 162 -4.67 11.33 -2.13
N HIS A 163 -5.68 11.51 -1.29
CA HIS A 163 -6.13 12.83 -0.84
C HIS A 163 -5.23 13.43 0.26
N CYS A 164 -4.83 12.62 1.24
CA CYS A 164 -3.98 13.06 2.36
C CYS A 164 -2.53 12.58 2.26
N LYS A 165 -2.18 11.81 1.21
CA LYS A 165 -0.84 11.27 0.97
C LYS A 165 -0.28 10.46 2.15
N GLY A 166 -1.12 9.72 2.86
CA GLY A 166 -0.68 8.90 3.98
C GLY A 166 -0.86 9.54 5.36
N THR A 167 -1.11 10.84 5.46
CA THR A 167 -1.11 11.52 6.78
C THR A 167 -2.36 11.25 7.61
N GLY A 168 -3.47 10.84 6.98
CA GLY A 168 -4.78 10.75 7.64
C GLY A 168 -5.43 12.10 7.93
N ILE A 169 -4.74 13.21 7.65
CA ILE A 169 -5.16 14.57 8.01
C ILE A 169 -5.28 15.42 6.75
N ARG A 170 -6.31 16.27 6.67
CA ARG A 170 -6.47 17.20 5.54
C ARG A 170 -5.38 18.29 5.59
N PRO A 171 -4.55 18.45 4.53
CA PRO A 171 -3.40 19.37 4.54
C PRO A 171 -3.71 20.84 4.84
N ARG A 172 -4.97 21.29 4.68
CA ARG A 172 -5.37 22.69 4.88
C ARG A 172 -6.22 22.95 6.12
N LYS A 173 -7.00 21.96 6.54
CA LYS A 173 -7.95 22.10 7.65
C LYS A 173 -7.42 21.48 8.95
N GLY A 174 -6.42 20.60 8.88
CA GLY A 174 -5.83 19.97 10.05
C GLY A 174 -6.71 18.92 10.73
N ASP A 175 -7.90 18.66 10.18
CA ASP A 175 -8.85 17.68 10.67
C ASP A 175 -8.79 16.38 9.88
N GLU A 176 -9.53 15.38 10.34
CA GLU A 176 -9.51 14.04 9.80
C GLU A 176 -9.84 14.00 8.29
N CYS A 177 -9.06 13.23 7.54
CA CYS A 177 -9.27 13.03 6.12
C CYS A 177 -10.55 12.22 5.88
N PRO A 178 -11.57 12.78 5.19
CA PRO A 178 -12.87 12.12 5.02
C PRO A 178 -12.82 10.98 3.99
N LYS A 179 -11.74 10.89 3.19
CA LYS A 179 -11.56 9.85 2.17
C LYS A 179 -11.02 8.56 2.74
N CYS A 180 -10.27 8.64 3.83
CA CYS A 180 -9.67 7.48 4.48
C CYS A 180 -10.06 7.35 5.95
N HIS A 181 -10.93 8.23 6.47
CA HIS A 181 -11.36 8.26 7.86
C HIS A 181 -10.18 8.22 8.83
N GLY A 182 -9.21 9.12 8.61
CA GLY A 182 -8.04 9.25 9.48
C GLY A 182 -6.95 8.19 9.30
N THR A 183 -7.22 7.09 8.60
CA THR A 183 -6.27 5.97 8.49
C THR A 183 -5.03 6.28 7.64
N GLY A 184 -5.09 7.31 6.79
CA GLY A 184 -4.02 7.63 5.84
C GLY A 184 -3.88 6.63 4.69
N ARG A 185 -4.59 5.50 4.69
CA ARG A 185 -4.52 4.45 3.67
C ARG A 185 -5.72 4.48 2.73
N VAL A 186 -5.62 3.85 1.56
CA VAL A 186 -6.79 3.60 0.71
C VAL A 186 -7.74 2.67 1.45
N VAL A 187 -9.04 2.89 1.26
CA VAL A 187 -10.11 2.03 1.79
C VAL A 187 -10.70 1.24 0.62
N PRO A 188 -10.31 -0.04 0.45
CA PRO A 188 -10.83 -0.86 -0.63
C PRO A 188 -12.30 -1.20 -0.37
N HIS A 189 -13.15 -1.11 -1.40
CA HIS A 189 -14.59 -1.40 -1.26
C HIS A 189 -14.81 -2.91 -1.23
N VAL A 190 -14.86 -3.49 -0.04
CA VAL A 190 -15.09 -4.93 0.15
C VAL A 190 -16.45 -5.36 -0.42
N GLU A 191 -17.42 -4.45 -0.53
CA GLU A 191 -18.71 -4.69 -1.19
C GLU A 191 -18.54 -5.12 -2.65
N LEU A 192 -17.47 -4.71 -3.34
CA LEU A 192 -17.19 -5.16 -4.71
C LEU A 192 -16.98 -6.67 -4.78
N VAL A 193 -16.44 -7.30 -3.73
CA VAL A 193 -16.31 -8.76 -3.64
C VAL A 193 -17.70 -9.40 -3.67
N SER A 194 -18.62 -8.90 -2.84
CA SER A 194 -19.99 -9.43 -2.80
C SER A 194 -20.77 -9.24 -4.10
N ARG A 195 -20.52 -8.14 -4.82
CA ARG A 195 -21.13 -7.88 -6.13
C ARG A 195 -20.64 -8.84 -7.21
N ARG A 196 -19.39 -9.31 -7.11
CA ARG A 196 -18.77 -10.20 -8.11
C ARG A 196 -19.00 -11.67 -7.83
N PHE A 197 -18.88 -12.06 -6.57
CA PHE A 197 -18.78 -13.47 -6.16
C PHE A 197 -19.82 -13.88 -5.13
N GLY A 198 -20.70 -12.96 -4.71
CA GLY A 198 -21.72 -13.23 -3.69
C GLY A 198 -21.23 -13.01 -2.25
N GLN A 199 -22.17 -13.02 -1.31
CA GLN A 199 -21.93 -12.71 0.10
C GLN A 199 -21.06 -13.74 0.83
N GLU A 200 -21.12 -15.00 0.40
CA GLU A 200 -20.29 -16.06 0.99
C GLU A 200 -18.81 -15.82 0.70
N MET A 201 -18.46 -15.57 -0.56
CA MET A 201 -17.08 -15.25 -0.95
C MET A 201 -16.57 -14.00 -0.22
N ARG A 202 -17.40 -12.96 -0.08
CA ARG A 202 -17.06 -11.77 0.70
C ARG A 202 -16.65 -12.14 2.11
N ARG A 203 -17.44 -12.96 2.80
CA ARG A 203 -17.17 -13.39 4.17
C ARG A 203 -15.87 -14.20 4.25
N CYS A 204 -15.63 -15.10 3.30
CA CYS A 204 -14.38 -15.87 3.23
C CYS A 204 -13.17 -14.94 3.04
N VAL A 205 -13.27 -13.94 2.16
CA VAL A 205 -12.21 -12.93 1.95
C VAL A 205 -11.95 -12.13 3.23
N GLU A 206 -13.00 -11.61 3.88
CA GLU A 206 -12.88 -10.86 5.14
C GLU A 206 -12.19 -11.71 6.22
N GLN A 207 -12.65 -12.95 6.44
CA GLN A 207 -12.07 -13.86 7.43
C GLN A 207 -10.60 -14.17 7.15
N LEU A 208 -10.24 -14.39 5.88
CA LEU A 208 -8.88 -14.76 5.50
C LEU A 208 -7.92 -13.56 5.63
N VAL A 209 -8.36 -12.36 5.21
CA VAL A 209 -7.61 -11.11 5.41
C VAL A 209 -7.42 -10.84 6.91
N ASP A 210 -8.49 -10.95 7.69
CA ASP A 210 -8.42 -10.77 9.14
C ASP A 210 -7.47 -11.79 9.77
N GLY A 211 -7.49 -13.05 9.35
CA GLY A 211 -6.56 -14.08 9.82
C GLY A 211 -5.09 -13.69 9.64
N VAL A 212 -4.73 -13.12 8.47
CA VAL A 212 -3.37 -12.64 8.21
C VAL A 212 -3.01 -11.44 9.11
N ILE A 213 -3.95 -10.51 9.31
CA ILE A 213 -3.75 -9.35 10.21
C ILE A 213 -3.55 -9.81 11.67
N HIS A 214 -4.33 -10.79 12.12
CA HIS A 214 -4.18 -11.37 13.46
C HIS A 214 -2.81 -12.01 13.64
N GLN A 215 -2.35 -12.80 12.66
CA GLN A 215 -1.00 -13.38 12.68
C GLN A 215 0.08 -12.30 12.77
N ALA A 216 -0.02 -11.21 12.01
CA ALA A 216 0.96 -10.12 12.07
C ALA A 216 0.97 -9.43 13.44
N SER A 217 -0.21 -9.23 14.03
CA SER A 217 -0.36 -8.71 15.40
C SER A 217 0.28 -9.65 16.42
N ASP A 218 0.04 -10.96 16.34
CA ASP A 218 0.54 -11.92 17.31
C ASP A 218 2.05 -12.13 17.17
N LEU A 219 2.57 -12.15 15.93
CA LEU A 219 3.99 -12.09 15.65
C LEU A 219 4.64 -10.88 16.34
N SER A 220 4.01 -9.70 16.24
CA SER A 220 4.47 -8.47 16.92
C SER A 220 4.59 -8.64 18.43
N LYS A 221 3.55 -9.19 19.06
CA LYS A 221 3.51 -9.39 20.52
C LYS A 221 4.55 -10.40 20.98
N ILE A 222 4.70 -11.52 20.26
CA ILE A 222 5.68 -12.56 20.60
C ILE A 222 7.10 -12.01 20.48
N MET A 223 7.39 -11.32 19.38
CA MET A 223 8.71 -10.74 19.16
C MET A 223 9.05 -9.67 20.21
N ASP A 224 8.11 -8.77 20.54
CA ASP A 224 8.31 -7.75 21.58
C ASP A 224 8.53 -8.37 22.97
N ARG A 225 7.87 -9.50 23.26
CA ARG A 225 8.09 -10.23 24.51
C ARG A 225 9.51 -10.81 24.54
N GLN A 226 9.95 -11.48 23.49
CA GLN A 226 11.28 -12.07 23.40
C GLN A 226 12.39 -11.02 23.49
N VAL A 227 12.25 -9.91 22.77
CA VAL A 227 13.22 -8.80 22.82
C VAL A 227 13.32 -8.21 24.24
N ARG A 228 12.21 -8.12 24.98
CA ARG A 228 12.23 -7.68 26.38
C ARG A 228 12.90 -8.69 27.30
N GLU A 229 12.62 -9.98 27.12
CA GLU A 229 13.24 -11.06 27.89
C GLU A 229 14.76 -11.12 27.64
N MET A 230 15.21 -11.01 26.38
CA MET A 230 16.64 -10.99 26.03
C MET A 230 17.38 -9.75 26.55
N ARG A 231 16.70 -8.61 26.70
CA ARG A 231 17.29 -7.39 27.30
C ARG A 231 17.35 -7.41 28.82
N ALA A 232 16.60 -8.33 29.46
CA ALA A 232 16.55 -8.45 30.90
C ALA A 232 17.47 -9.57 31.44
N ALA A 233 17.90 -10.48 30.56
CA ALA A 233 18.92 -11.50 30.81
C ALA A 233 20.33 -10.89 30.70
#